data_AF-A0A3A3G5U2-F1
#
_entry.id   AF-A0A3A3G5U2-F1
#
_cell.length_a   1.000
_cell.length_b   1.000
_cell.length_c   1.000
_cell.angle_alpha   90.00
_cell.angle_beta   90.00
_cell.angle_gamma   90.00
#
_symmetry.space_group_name_H-M   'P 1'
#
loop_
_entity.id
_entity.type
_entity.pdbx_description
1 polymer ?
#
loop_
_entity_poly.entity_id
_entity_poly.type
_entity_poly.pdbx_seq_one_letter_code
_entity_poly.pdbx_strand_id
1 'polypeptide(L)'
;MNDVLTIDEYAALSELLASPKGGRPSACVARNTKKLTGLKYLAHDKSGKLGLTDKGRQTLFVKNCVDGLRAVSTDPAVKLDAGVLIFLEKKGHVVRNAATGQLELTQRGRETLADIDQA
;
A
#
# COMPACT_ATOMS: atom_id res chain seq x y z
N MET A 1 4.49 16.30 10.36
CA MET A 1 5.07 16.29 9.00
C MET A 1 4.66 14.98 8.36
N ASN A 2 3.79 15.04 7.34
CA ASN A 2 3.49 13.89 6.50
C ASN A 2 4.60 13.83 5.45
N ASP A 3 5.50 12.85 5.56
CA ASP A 3 6.57 12.68 4.58
C ASP A 3 5.93 12.13 3.29
N VAL A 4 5.94 12.92 2.21
CA VAL A 4 5.49 12.45 0.89
C VAL A 4 6.59 11.59 0.31
N LEU A 5 6.33 10.28 0.23
CA LEU A 5 7.25 9.32 -0.39
C LEU A 5 7.12 9.34 -1.91
N THR A 6 8.23 9.12 -2.60
CA THR A 6 8.26 8.97 -4.05
C THR A 6 7.81 7.57 -4.49
N ILE A 7 7.56 7.38 -5.78
CA ILE A 7 7.19 6.07 -6.35
C ILE A 7 8.28 5.03 -6.05
N ASP A 8 9.55 5.38 -6.25
CA ASP A 8 10.71 4.51 -5.94
C ASP A 8 10.74 4.13 -4.45
N GLU A 9 10.41 5.07 -3.56
CA GLU A 9 10.40 4.81 -2.11
C GLU A 9 9.27 3.87 -1.71
N TYR A 10 8.06 4.07 -2.26
CA TYR A 10 6.96 3.11 -2.06
C TYR A 10 7.29 1.73 -2.63
N ALA A 11 7.91 1.67 -3.82
CA ALA A 11 8.33 0.42 -4.42
C ALA A 11 9.34 -0.33 -3.53
N ALA A 12 10.30 0.38 -2.93
CA ALA A 12 11.24 -0.20 -1.97
C ALA A 12 10.54 -0.75 -0.71
N LEU A 13 9.52 -0.06 -0.18
CA LEU A 13 8.73 -0.55 0.95
C LEU A 13 7.95 -1.82 0.59
N SER A 14 7.31 -1.85 -0.59
CA SER A 14 6.58 -3.01 -1.11
C SER A 14 7.47 -4.22 -1.30
N GLU A 15 8.67 -4.02 -1.86
CA GLU A 15 9.63 -5.11 -2.06
C GLU A 15 10.06 -5.72 -0.73
N LEU A 16 10.33 -4.90 0.29
CA LEU A 16 10.69 -5.39 1.63
C LEU A 16 9.54 -6.10 2.33
N LEU A 17 8.27 -5.74 2.04
CA LEU A 17 7.10 -6.45 2.56
C LEU A 17 6.96 -7.84 1.93
N ALA A 18 7.18 -7.94 0.61
CA ALA A 18 7.06 -9.19 -0.14
C ALA A 18 8.29 -10.09 0.00
N SER A 19 9.45 -9.53 0.32
CA SER A 19 10.71 -10.27 0.36
C SER A 19 10.72 -11.28 1.50
N PRO A 20 11.12 -12.54 1.22
CA PRO A 20 11.36 -13.50 2.28
C PRO A 20 12.45 -12.97 3.21
N LYS A 21 12.28 -13.31 4.48
CA LYS A 21 13.10 -12.86 5.60
C LYS A 21 14.60 -13.18 5.36
N GLY A 22 15.34 -12.31 4.68
CA GLY A 22 16.80 -12.37 4.53
C GLY A 22 17.31 -12.35 3.09
N GLY A 23 16.45 -12.08 2.11
CA GLY A 23 16.86 -11.88 0.72
C GLY A 23 17.78 -10.67 0.54
N ARG A 24 18.64 -10.72 -0.49
CA ARG A 24 19.49 -9.58 -0.87
C ARG A 24 18.60 -8.43 -1.36
N PRO A 25 18.72 -7.21 -0.81
CA PRO A 25 17.95 -6.06 -1.28
C PRO A 25 18.20 -5.78 -2.76
N SER A 26 17.17 -5.41 -3.51
CA SER A 26 17.37 -4.88 -4.87
C SER A 26 18.15 -3.57 -4.85
N ALA A 27 18.59 -3.14 -6.04
CA ALA A 27 19.17 -1.82 -6.23
C ALA A 27 18.22 -0.68 -5.82
N CYS A 28 16.90 -0.83 -6.01
CA CYS A 28 15.90 0.15 -5.60
C CYS A 28 15.84 0.27 -4.07
N VAL A 29 15.78 -0.87 -3.37
CA VAL A 29 15.80 -0.89 -1.91
C VAL A 29 17.10 -0.30 -1.39
N ALA A 30 18.25 -0.77 -1.88
CA ALA A 30 19.57 -0.30 -1.43
C ALA A 30 19.75 1.23 -1.57
N ARG A 31 19.31 1.82 -2.69
CA ARG A 31 19.35 3.27 -2.93
C ARG A 31 18.52 4.06 -1.92
N ASN A 32 17.34 3.55 -1.56
CA ASN A 32 16.38 4.25 -0.71
C ASN A 32 16.55 3.95 0.79
N THR A 33 17.24 2.86 1.17
CA THR A 33 17.40 2.41 2.56
C THR A 33 17.83 3.51 3.51
N LYS A 34 18.86 4.30 3.15
CA LYS A 34 19.40 5.35 4.03
C LYS A 34 18.33 6.40 4.36
N LYS A 35 17.61 6.88 3.34
CA LYS A 35 16.55 7.88 3.50
C LYS A 35 15.36 7.33 4.27
N LEU A 36 14.87 6.16 3.88
CA LEU A 36 13.71 5.52 4.51
C LEU A 36 13.97 5.13 5.98
N THR A 37 15.21 4.79 6.33
CA THR A 37 15.62 4.59 7.73
C THR A 37 15.61 5.91 8.51
N GLY A 38 16.14 6.99 7.93
CA GLY A 38 16.10 8.33 8.53
C GLY A 38 14.67 8.84 8.78
N LEU A 39 13.74 8.49 7.89
CA LEU A 39 12.30 8.78 8.02
C LEU A 39 11.54 7.77 8.89
N LYS A 40 12.23 6.79 9.48
CA LYS A 40 11.70 5.74 10.35
C LYS A 40 10.68 4.80 9.68
N TYR A 41 10.70 4.67 8.37
CA TYR A 41 9.91 3.68 7.64
C TYR A 41 10.57 2.29 7.65
N LEU A 42 11.90 2.26 7.73
CA LEU A 42 12.70 1.05 7.84
C LEU A 42 13.54 1.05 9.12
N ALA A 43 13.87 -0.14 9.61
CA ALA A 43 14.79 -0.35 10.71
C ALA A 43 15.57 -1.66 10.54
N HIS A 44 16.76 -1.71 11.13
CA HIS A 44 17.50 -2.97 11.29
C HIS A 44 17.06 -3.62 12.61
N ASP A 45 16.75 -4.92 12.56
CA ASP A 45 16.51 -5.70 13.78
C ASP A 45 17.83 -5.98 14.53
N LYS A 46 17.72 -6.66 15.68
CA LYS A 46 18.89 -7.04 16.49
C LYS A 46 19.85 -7.99 15.76
N SER A 47 19.38 -8.65 14.69
CA SER A 47 20.18 -9.53 13.84
C SER A 47 20.83 -8.75 12.67
N GLY A 48 20.69 -7.43 12.64
CA GLY A 48 21.24 -6.56 11.60
C GLY A 48 20.45 -6.57 10.29
N LYS A 49 19.24 -7.14 10.30
CA LYS A 49 18.44 -7.30 9.09
C LYS A 49 17.44 -6.17 8.92
N LEU A 50 17.41 -5.64 7.70
CA LEU A 50 16.50 -4.57 7.32
C LEU A 50 15.06 -5.07 7.23
N GLY A 51 14.13 -4.32 7.81
CA GLY A 51 12.70 -4.57 7.71
C GLY A 51 11.87 -3.31 7.90
N LEU A 52 10.57 -3.43 7.62
CA LEU A 52 9.61 -2.35 7.81
C LEU A 52 9.36 -2.09 9.30
N THR A 53 9.20 -0.81 9.65
CA THR A 53 8.62 -0.41 10.94
C THR A 53 7.09 -0.44 10.87
N ASP A 54 6.42 -0.19 11.99
CA ASP A 54 4.97 -0.02 11.99
C ASP A 54 4.53 1.19 11.16
N LYS A 55 5.30 2.29 11.20
CA LYS A 55 5.09 3.46 10.33
C LYS A 55 5.19 3.04 8.86
N GLY A 56 6.22 2.27 8.48
CA GLY A 56 6.40 1.71 7.14
C GLY A 56 5.21 0.90 6.68
N ARG A 57 4.75 -0.04 7.52
CA ARG A 57 3.59 -0.90 7.23
C ARG A 57 2.31 -0.09 7.07
N GLN A 58 2.03 0.84 7.98
CA GLN A 58 0.81 1.63 7.97
C GLN A 58 0.75 2.56 6.74
N THR A 59 1.85 3.25 6.44
CA THR A 59 1.93 4.14 5.27
C THR A 59 1.76 3.37 3.97
N LEU A 60 2.41 2.21 3.85
CA LEU A 60 2.25 1.35 2.69
C LEU A 60 0.81 0.81 2.59
N PHE A 61 0.20 0.42 3.72
CA PHE A 61 -1.17 -0.05 3.74
C PHE A 61 -2.17 1.01 3.26
N VAL A 62 -2.03 2.26 3.72
CA VAL A 62 -2.86 3.39 3.27
C VAL A 62 -2.69 3.60 1.76
N LYS A 63 -1.44 3.58 1.26
CA LYS A 63 -1.18 3.68 -0.17
C LYS A 63 -1.86 2.55 -0.96
N ASN A 64 -1.74 1.31 -0.49
CA ASN A 64 -2.39 0.16 -1.14
C ASN A 64 -3.92 0.26 -1.13
N CYS A 65 -4.53 0.90 -0.12
CA CYS A 65 -5.96 1.17 -0.12
C CYS A 65 -6.35 2.17 -1.22
N VAL A 66 -5.60 3.26 -1.36
CA VAL A 66 -5.83 4.27 -2.42
C VAL A 66 -5.63 3.65 -3.81
N ASP A 67 -4.55 2.91 -4.00
CA ASP A 67 -4.27 2.25 -5.28
C ASP A 67 -5.30 1.16 -5.58
N GLY A 68 -5.79 0.46 -4.55
CA GLY A 68 -6.90 -0.48 -4.68
C GLY A 68 -8.19 0.19 -5.14
N LEU A 69 -8.54 1.37 -4.60
CA LEU A 69 -9.71 2.14 -5.06
C LEU A 69 -9.57 2.57 -6.52
N ARG A 70 -8.40 3.09 -6.90
CA ARG A 70 -8.10 3.46 -8.29
C ARG A 70 -8.21 2.24 -9.20
N ALA A 71 -7.61 1.11 -8.81
CA ALA A 71 -7.64 -0.10 -9.60
C ALA A 71 -9.06 -0.66 -9.79
N VAL A 72 -9.90 -0.67 -8.75
CA VAL A 72 -11.30 -1.09 -8.86
C VAL A 72 -12.10 -0.14 -9.76
N SER A 73 -11.80 1.16 -9.75
CA SER A 73 -12.45 2.14 -10.63
C SER A 73 -12.16 1.88 -12.12
N THR A 74 -10.99 1.31 -12.43
CA THR A 74 -10.56 1.00 -13.80
C THR A 74 -10.87 -0.43 -14.24
N ASP A 75 -10.78 -1.39 -13.31
CA ASP A 75 -10.96 -2.81 -13.55
C ASP A 75 -11.70 -3.49 -12.37
N PRO A 76 -13.02 -3.74 -12.51
CA PRO A 76 -13.81 -4.46 -11.51
C PRO A 76 -13.32 -5.89 -11.21
N ALA A 77 -12.51 -6.50 -12.07
CA ALA A 77 -11.95 -7.83 -11.88
C ALA A 77 -10.61 -7.83 -11.12
N VAL A 78 -10.12 -6.66 -10.68
CA VAL A 78 -8.85 -6.56 -9.97
C VAL A 78 -8.85 -7.39 -8.68
N LYS A 79 -7.74 -8.09 -8.44
CA LYS A 79 -7.50 -8.80 -7.18
C LYS A 79 -6.76 -7.90 -6.21
N LEU A 80 -7.42 -7.54 -5.13
CA LEU A 80 -6.81 -6.80 -4.02
C LEU A 80 -6.21 -7.76 -2.98
N ASP A 81 -5.21 -7.27 -2.26
CA ASP A 81 -4.76 -7.93 -1.02
C ASP A 81 -5.94 -8.10 -0.05
N ALA A 82 -5.98 -9.24 0.66
CA ALA A 82 -7.11 -9.57 1.53
C ALA A 82 -7.31 -8.55 2.66
N GLY A 83 -6.22 -8.03 3.23
CA GLY A 83 -6.29 -7.01 4.29
C GLY A 83 -6.83 -5.68 3.76
N VAL A 84 -6.41 -5.29 2.55
CA VAL A 84 -6.91 -4.08 1.88
C VAL A 84 -8.39 -4.23 1.55
N LEU A 85 -8.80 -5.36 0.96
CA LEU A 85 -10.19 -5.61 0.60
C LEU A 85 -11.11 -5.55 1.83
N ILE A 86 -10.77 -6.28 2.90
CA ILE A 86 -11.56 -6.28 4.14
C ILE A 86 -11.68 -4.87 4.71
N PHE A 87 -10.61 -4.07 4.67
CA PHE A 87 -10.65 -2.71 5.17
C PHE A 87 -11.57 -1.81 4.33
N LEU A 88 -11.46 -1.89 3.00
CA LEU A 88 -12.29 -1.09 2.09
C LEU A 88 -13.78 -1.49 2.16
N GLU A 89 -14.09 -2.79 2.25
CA GLU A 89 -15.47 -3.29 2.45
C GLU A 89 -16.03 -2.81 3.79
N LYS A 90 -15.25 -2.93 4.88
CA LYS A 90 -15.65 -2.48 6.23
C LYS A 90 -15.88 -0.97 6.31
N LYS A 91 -15.15 -0.18 5.52
CA LYS A 91 -15.34 1.27 5.41
C LYS A 91 -16.47 1.64 4.44
N GLY A 92 -17.02 0.67 3.71
CA GLY A 92 -18.08 0.85 2.74
C GLY A 92 -17.64 1.59 1.50
N HIS A 93 -16.36 1.49 1.10
CA HIS A 93 -15.85 2.09 -0.15
C HIS A 93 -16.01 1.15 -1.34
N VAL A 94 -15.98 -0.15 -1.11
CA VAL A 94 -16.18 -1.18 -2.15
C VAL A 94 -17.22 -2.18 -1.70
N VAL A 95 -17.87 -2.81 -2.67
CA VAL A 95 -18.83 -3.91 -2.47
C VAL A 95 -18.62 -4.95 -3.55
N ARG A 96 -18.96 -6.21 -3.26
CA ARG A 96 -19.01 -7.25 -4.28
C ARG A 96 -20.37 -7.25 -4.96
N ASN A 97 -20.38 -7.15 -6.27
CA ASN A 97 -21.59 -7.33 -7.05
C ASN A 97 -22.10 -8.77 -6.88
N ALA A 98 -23.36 -8.94 -6.48
CA ALA A 98 -23.94 -10.25 -6.19
C ALA A 98 -24.11 -11.13 -7.44
N ALA A 99 -24.27 -10.53 -8.63
CA ALA A 99 -24.48 -11.25 -9.89
C ALA A 99 -23.15 -11.66 -10.54
N THR A 100 -22.12 -10.81 -10.48
CA THR A 100 -20.84 -11.06 -11.16
C THR A 100 -19.72 -11.50 -10.21
N GLY A 101 -19.88 -11.27 -8.90
CA GLY A 101 -18.83 -11.48 -7.90
C GLY A 101 -17.67 -10.48 -7.96
N GLN A 102 -17.73 -9.52 -8.89
CA GLN A 102 -16.69 -8.50 -9.11
C GLN A 102 -16.77 -7.38 -8.08
N LEU A 103 -15.67 -6.63 -7.94
CA LEU A 103 -15.63 -5.47 -7.05
C LEU A 103 -16.21 -4.25 -7.74
N GLU A 104 -17.04 -3.51 -7.00
CA GLU A 104 -17.59 -2.23 -7.43
C GLU A 104 -17.34 -1.17 -6.37
N LEU A 105 -17.04 0.05 -6.82
CA LEU A 105 -17.00 1.20 -5.92
C LEU A 105 -18.42 1.55 -5.47
N THR A 106 -18.59 1.81 -4.18
CA THR A 106 -19.82 2.43 -3.68
C THR A 106 -19.83 3.92 -4.01
N GLN A 107 -20.96 4.60 -3.77
CA GLN A 107 -21.03 6.06 -3.90
C GLN A 107 -19.95 6.76 -3.06
N ARG A 108 -19.83 6.34 -1.80
CA ARG A 108 -18.80 6.83 -0.88
C ARG A 108 -17.39 6.55 -1.41
N GLY A 109 -17.14 5.38 -1.97
CA GLY A 109 -15.85 5.02 -2.58
C GLY A 109 -15.45 5.97 -3.70
N ARG A 110 -16.40 6.30 -4.58
CA ARG A 110 -16.19 7.25 -5.69
C ARG A 110 -15.90 8.67 -5.20
N GLU A 111 -16.68 9.17 -4.23
CA GLU A 111 -16.48 10.49 -3.64
C GLU A 111 -15.11 10.58 -2.95
N THR A 112 -14.76 9.59 -2.14
CA THR A 112 -13.44 9.54 -1.46
C THR A 112 -12.30 9.52 -2.47
N LEU A 113 -12.44 8.77 -3.57
CA LEU A 113 -11.42 8.73 -4.61
C LEU A 113 -11.27 10.09 -5.32
N ALA A 114 -12.39 10.75 -5.65
CA ALA A 114 -12.38 12.07 -6.26
C ALA A 114 -11.69 13.11 -5.36
N ASP A 115 -11.96 13.09 -4.05
CA ASP A 115 -11.31 13.98 -3.09
C ASP A 115 -9.79 13.73 -3.01
N ILE A 116 -9.36 12.47 -3.05
CA ILE A 116 -7.93 12.11 -3.02
C ILE A 116 -7.21 12.57 -4.29
N ASP A 117 -7.84 12.44 -5.46
CA ASP A 117 -7.22 12.82 -6.73
C ASP A 117 -7.13 14.35 -6.92
N GLN A 118 -7.85 15.13 -6.10
CA GLN A 118 -7.81 16.59 -6.08
C GLN A 118 -6.84 17.18 -5.03
N ALA A 119 -6.24 16.34 -4.17
CA ALA A 119 -5.36 16.75 -3.08
C ALA A 119 -3.86 16.68 -3.46
#